data_AF-M7TB18-F1
#
_entry.id   AF-M7TB18-F1
#
_cell.length_a   1.000
_cell.length_b   1.000
_cell.length_c   1.000
_cell.angle_alpha   90.00
_cell.angle_beta   90.00
_cell.angle_gamma   90.00
#
_symmetry.space_group_name_H-M   'P 1'
#
loop_
_entity.id
_entity.type
_entity.pdbx_description
1 polymer ?
#
loop_
_entity_poly.entity_id
_entity_poly.type
_entity_poly.pdbx_seq_one_letter_code
_entity_poly.pdbx_strand_id
1 'polypeptide(L)' 'MFMITSKEYPDCPECDGINYPTFDHETGKFYLKCHSCGYDSRREEYEHGI' A
#
# COMPACT_ATOMS: atom_id res chain seq x y z
N MET A 1 -27.16 -0.10 -3.15
CA MET A 1 -26.40 -1.35 -3.39
C MET A 1 -24.95 -1.05 -3.05
N PHE A 2 -24.54 -1.21 -1.79
CA PHE A 2 -23.14 -1.05 -1.40
C PHE A 2 -22.42 -2.35 -1.76
N MET A 3 -21.74 -2.35 -2.91
CA MET A 3 -20.89 -3.46 -3.30
C MET A 3 -19.64 -3.41 -2.43
N ILE A 4 -19.61 -4.20 -1.36
CA ILE A 4 -18.37 -4.53 -0.65
C ILE A 4 -17.66 -5.55 -1.54
N THR A 5 -16.94 -5.07 -2.56
CA THR A 5 -16.03 -5.92 -3.32
C THR A 5 -14.80 -6.16 -2.48
N SER A 6 -14.48 -7.43 -2.23
CA SER A 6 -13.35 -7.95 -1.47
C SER A 6 -11.98 -7.54 -2.01
N LYS A 7 -11.64 -6.24 -2.04
CA LYS A 7 -10.26 -5.79 -2.12
C LYS A 7 -9.77 -5.61 -0.69
N GLU A 8 -9.14 -6.66 -0.15
CA GLU A 8 -8.50 -6.63 1.17
C GLU A 8 -7.33 -5.61 1.22
N TYR A 9 -6.88 -5.10 0.05
CA TYR A 9 -5.82 -4.11 -0.09
C TYR A 9 -6.23 -2.99 -1.06
N PRO A 10 -5.88 -1.73 -0.76
CA PRO A 10 -6.24 -0.59 -1.60
C PRO A 10 -5.49 -0.64 -2.94
N ASP A 11 -6.12 -0.09 -3.97
CA ASP A 11 -5.47 0.13 -5.26
C ASP A 11 -4.26 1.06 -5.13
N CYS A 12 -3.27 0.89 -6.01
CA CYS A 12 -2.09 1.74 -5.99
C CYS A 12 -2.45 3.16 -6.45
N PRO A 13 -2.03 4.20 -5.70
CA PRO A 13 -2.38 5.59 -6.01
C PRO A 13 -1.67 6.14 -7.26
N GLU A 14 -0.57 5.50 -7.69
CA GLU A 14 0.26 5.98 -8.81
C GLU A 14 -0.04 5.28 -10.14
N CYS A 15 -0.46 4.03 -10.09
CA CYS A 15 -0.72 3.21 -11.25
C CYS A 15 -1.84 2.24 -10.86
N ASP A 16 -2.90 2.07 -11.65
CA ASP A 16 -4.09 1.25 -11.33
C ASP A 16 -3.84 -0.25 -11.04
N GLY A 17 -2.59 -0.64 -10.76
CA GLY A 17 -2.19 -1.93 -10.21
C GLY A 17 -2.57 -2.11 -8.73
N ILE A 18 -2.35 -3.33 -8.26
CA ILE A 18 -2.76 -3.79 -6.93
C ILE A 18 -1.59 -3.60 -5.96
N ASN A 19 -1.87 -3.09 -4.75
CA ASN A 19 -0.90 -3.11 -3.65
C ASN A 19 -0.95 -4.44 -2.90
N TYR A 20 0.23 -4.90 -2.48
CA TYR A 20 0.39 -6.11 -1.69
C TYR A 20 1.00 -5.77 -0.32
N PRO A 21 0.52 -6.39 0.76
CA PRO A 21 1.11 -6.22 2.09
C PRO A 21 2.51 -6.84 2.12
N THR A 22 3.47 -6.10 2.65
CA THR A 22 4.85 -6.52 2.83
C THR A 22 5.25 -6.29 4.28
N PHE A 23 5.95 -7.24 4.88
CA PHE A 23 6.44 -7.11 6.26
C PHE A 23 7.84 -6.49 6.27
N ASP A 24 8.01 -5.41 7.02
CA ASP A 24 9.29 -4.75 7.26
C ASP A 24 9.95 -5.38 8.51
N HIS A 25 11.08 -6.05 8.31
CA HIS A 25 11.83 -6.71 9.38
C HIS A 25 12.61 -5.74 10.29
N GLU A 26 12.88 -4.52 9.83
CA GLU A 26 13.61 -3.51 10.60
C GLU A 26 12.67 -2.80 11.58
N THR A 27 11.46 -2.45 11.11
CA THR A 27 10.46 -1.72 11.93
C THR A 27 9.42 -2.62 12.58
N GLY A 28 9.28 -3.87 12.12
CA GLY A 28 8.29 -4.84 12.61
C GLY A 28 6.85 -4.52 12.18
N LYS A 29 6.66 -3.68 11.15
CA LYS A 29 5.36 -3.21 10.67
C LYS A 29 5.05 -3.74 9.27
N PHE A 30 3.76 -3.84 8.95
CA PHE A 30 3.33 -4.08 7.57
C PHE A 30 3.20 -2.77 6.81
N TYR A 31 3.57 -2.78 5.54
CA TYR A 31 3.38 -1.68 4.60
C TYR A 31 2.87 -2.19 3.25
N LEU A 32 2.36 -1.29 2.42
CA LEU A 32 1.83 -1.62 1.10
C LEU A 32 2.86 -1.32 0.02
N LYS A 33 3.05 -2.27 -0.89
CA LYS A 33 3.94 -2.13 -2.04
C LYS A 33 3.20 -2.47 -3.34
N CYS A 34 3.34 -1.62 -4.35
CA CYS A 34 2.88 -1.94 -5.69
C CYS A 34 3.98 -2.62 -6.49
N HIS A 35 3.69 -3.81 -7.03
CA HIS A 35 4.62 -4.51 -7.91
C HIS A 35 4.68 -3.92 -9.33
N SER A 36 3.65 -3.17 -9.75
CA SER A 36 3.57 -2.62 -11.11
C SER A 36 4.43 -1.38 -11.31
N CYS A 37 4.40 -0.42 -10.38
CA CYS A 37 5.16 0.83 -10.48
C CYS A 37 6.20 1.04 -9.37
N GLY A 38 6.27 0.17 -8.37
CA GLY A 38 7.26 0.27 -7.29
C GLY A 38 6.87 1.21 -6.15
N TYR A 39 5.60 1.67 -6.11
CA TYR A 39 5.03 2.43 -5.00
C TYR A 39 5.30 1.74 -3.64
N ASP A 40 5.62 2.54 -2.63
CA ASP A 40 5.92 2.10 -1.26
C ASP A 40 5.23 3.06 -0.27
N SER A 41 4.22 2.56 0.44
CA SER A 41 3.39 3.38 1.33
C SER A 41 4.14 3.94 2.54
N ARG A 42 5.34 3.41 2.86
CA ARG A 42 6.18 4.01 3.93
C ARG A 42 6.58 5.42 3.54
N ARG A 43 6.71 5.71 2.24
CA ARG A 43 7.07 7.04 1.74
C ARG A 43 6.00 8.08 2.06
N GLU A 44 4.72 7.69 2.13
CA GLU A 44 3.64 8.59 2.57
C GLU A 44 3.82 9.01 4.04
N GLU A 45 4.25 8.11 4.93
CA GLU A 45 4.53 8.44 6.33
C GLU A 45 5.66 9.47 6.46
N TYR A 46 6.67 9.41 5.57
CA TYR A 46 7.78 10.38 5.55
C TYR A 46 7.37 11.74 4.99
N GLU A 47 6.53 11.79 3.94
CA GLU A 47 6.13 13.06 3.32
C GLU A 47 5.05 13.81 4.11
N HIS A 48 4.22 13.10 4.89
CA HIS A 48 3.15 13.70 5.68
C HIS A 48 3.51 13.99 7.15
N GLY A 49 4.76 13.77 7.56
CA GLY A 49 5.36 14.31 8.79
C GLY A 49 4.44 14.33 10.01
N ILE A 50 4.16 13.17 10.59
CA ILE A 50 3.58 13.04 11.93
C ILE A 50 4.71 12.93 12.96
#